data_AF-A0A151REP0-F1
#
_entry.id   AF-A0A151REP0-F1
#
_cell.length_a   1.000
_cell.length_b   1.000
_cell.length_c   1.000
_cell.angle_alpha   90.00
_cell.angle_beta   90.00
_cell.angle_gamma   90.00
#
_symmetry.space_group_name_H-M   'P 1'
#
loop_
_entity.id
_entity.type
_entity.pdbx_description
1 polymer ?
#
loop_
_entity_poly.entity_id
_entity_poly.type
_entity_poly.pdbx_seq_one_letter_code
_entity_poly.pdbx_strand_id
1 'polypeptide(L)' 'DHLQKVLGALEQNQLKVNKKKCSFGQLNLEYLGHIISAGVATDPKKLEAMWL' A
#
# COMPACT_ATOMS: atom_id res chain seq x y z
N ASP A 1 13.63 11.26 0.45
CA ASP A 1 13.19 12.16 -0.65
C ASP A 1 11.71 11.99 -0.99
N HIS A 2 11.28 10.86 -1.58
CA HIS A 2 9.89 10.66 -2.04
C HIS A 2 8.79 10.84 -0.99
N LEU A 3 8.93 10.24 0.20
CA LEU A 3 7.91 10.34 1.26
C LEU A 3 7.63 11.80 1.66
N GLN A 4 8.68 12.61 1.80
CA GLN A 4 8.56 14.01 2.16
C GLN A 4 7.85 14.81 1.05
N LYS A 5 8.14 14.54 -0.21
CA LYS A 5 7.47 15.17 -1.36
C LYS A 5 5.98 14.82 -1.40
N VAL A 6 5.63 13.55 -1.23
CA VAL A 6 4.22 13.10 -1.23
C VAL A 6 3.46 13.67 -0.04
N LEU A 7 4.02 13.60 1.17
CA LEU A 7 3.37 14.16 2.35
C LEU A 7 3.21 15.68 2.26
N GLY A 8 4.21 16.39 1.70
CA GLY A 8 4.11 17.82 1.44
C GLY A 8 3.02 18.18 0.43
N ALA A 9 2.88 17.41 -0.66
CA ALA A 9 1.81 17.61 -1.63
C ALA A 9 0.41 17.36 -1.01
N LEU A 10 0.28 16.35 -0.15
CA LEU A 10 -0.97 16.10 0.58
C LEU A 10 -1.31 17.26 1.52
N GLU A 11 -0.32 17.78 2.25
CA GLU A 11 -0.49 18.92 3.15
C GLU A 11 -0.92 20.20 2.40
N GLN A 12 -0.27 20.51 1.27
CA GLN A 12 -0.61 21.66 0.42
C GLN A 12 -2.07 21.62 -0.06
N ASN A 13 -2.58 20.41 -0.33
CA ASN A 13 -3.97 20.19 -0.77
C ASN A 13 -4.94 19.94 0.40
N GLN A 14 -4.51 20.18 1.65
CA GLN A 14 -5.32 20.01 2.86
C GLN A 14 -5.87 18.57 3.05
N LEU A 15 -5.20 17.57 2.45
CA LEU A 15 -5.53 16.16 2.61
C LEU A 15 -4.87 15.60 3.88
N LYS A 16 -5.59 14.70 4.56
CA LYS A 16 -5.09 14.02 5.77
C LYS A 16 -4.94 12.53 5.53
N VAL A 17 -3.84 11.97 6.03
CA VAL A 17 -3.57 10.53 6.00
C VAL A 17 -4.14 9.84 7.25
N ASN A 18 -4.73 8.67 7.06
CA ASN A 18 -5.15 7.83 8.17
C ASN A 18 -3.96 6.98 8.63
N LYS A 19 -3.32 7.41 9.73
CA LYS A 19 -2.14 6.73 10.29
C LYS A 19 -2.36 5.23 10.56
N LYS A 20 -3.59 4.81 10.91
CA LYS A 20 -3.90 3.38 11.15
C LYS A 20 -3.88 2.53 9.88
N LYS A 21 -3.95 3.16 8.70
CA LYS A 21 -3.93 2.50 7.39
C LYS A 21 -2.60 2.71 6.62
N CYS A 22 -1.62 3.38 7.22
CA CYS A 22 -0.34 3.64 6.59
C CYS A 22 0.71 2.61 7.02
N SER A 23 1.41 2.04 6.03
CA SER A 23 2.56 1.17 6.23
C SER A 23 3.78 1.77 5.53
N PHE A 24 4.91 1.89 6.22
CA PHE A 24 6.13 2.49 5.69
C PHE A 24 7.33 1.57 5.92
N GLY A 25 8.31 1.60 5.00
CA GLY A 25 9.56 0.86 5.14
C GLY A 25 9.42 -0.66 5.14
N GLN A 26 8.33 -1.19 4.61
CA GLN A 26 8.10 -2.64 4.54
C GLN A 26 8.67 -3.23 3.25
N LEU A 27 9.24 -4.43 3.35
CA LEU A 27 9.73 -5.19 2.20
C LEU A 27 8.60 -5.86 1.41
N ASN A 28 7.45 -6.08 2.06
CA ASN A 28 6.24 -6.63 1.47
C ASN A 28 5.03 -5.84 1.97
N LEU A 29 4.08 -5.54 1.09
CA LEU A 29 2.92 -4.69 1.38
C LEU A 29 1.70 -5.18 0.58
N GLU A 30 0.54 -5.24 1.22
CA GLU A 30 -0.72 -5.44 0.51
C GLU A 30 -1.18 -4.13 -0.15
N TYR A 31 -1.41 -4.18 -1.46
CA TYR A 31 -1.90 -3.05 -2.24
C TYR A 31 -2.94 -3.52 -3.25
N LEU A 32 -4.16 -2.98 -3.15
CA LEU A 32 -5.29 -3.33 -4.04
C LEU A 32 -5.57 -4.84 -4.15
N GLY A 33 -5.33 -5.61 -3.07
CA GLY A 33 -5.50 -7.07 -3.06
C GLY A 33 -4.37 -7.86 -3.73
N HIS A 34 -3.20 -7.24 -3.87
CA HIS A 34 -1.94 -7.86 -4.31
C HIS A 34 -0.86 -7.67 -3.24
N ILE A 35 0.11 -8.58 -3.18
CA ILE A 35 1.30 -8.40 -2.36
C ILE A 35 2.41 -7.84 -3.26
N ILE A 36 2.86 -6.63 -2.94
CA ILE A 36 3.99 -5.98 -3.59
C ILE A 36 5.25 -6.26 -2.78
N SER A 37 6.27 -6.79 -3.44
CA SER A 37 7.58 -7.10 -2.88
C SER A 37 8.70 -6.60 -3.79
N ALA A 38 9.59 -7.48 -4.28
CA ALA A 38 10.50 -7.20 -5.39
C ALA A 38 9.79 -7.18 -6.77
N GLY A 39 8.50 -7.54 -6.80
CA GLY A 39 7.61 -7.52 -7.96
C GLY A 39 6.15 -7.51 -7.52
N VAL A 40 5.21 -7.61 -8.47
CA VAL A 40 3.77 -7.70 -8.18
C VAL A 40 3.37 -9.18 -8.17
N ALA A 41 2.94 -9.69 -7.02
CA ALA A 41 2.36 -11.02 -6.89
C ALA A 41 0.88 -10.91 -6.50
N THR A 42 0.01 -11.72 -7.11
CA THR A 42 -1.39 -11.83 -6.69
C THR A 42 -1.48 -12.44 -5.30
N ASP A 43 -2.31 -11.87 -4.44
CA ASP A 43 -2.50 -12.38 -3.07
C ASP A 43 -2.98 -13.84 -3.11
N PRO A 44 -2.23 -14.80 -2.53
CA PRO A 44 -2.63 -16.20 -2.50
C PRO A 44 -3.97 -16.44 -1.77
N LYS A 45 -4.42 -15.55 -0.87
CA LYS A 45 -5.75 -15.65 -0.26
C LYS A 45 -6.89 -15.44 -1.26
N LYS A 46 -6.64 -14.68 -2.33
CA LYS A 46 -7.63 -14.45 -3.39
C LYS A 46 -7.77 -15.68 -4.30
N LEU A 47 -6.76 -16.55 -4.35
CA LEU A 47 -6.86 -17.85 -5.02
C LEU A 47 -7.77 -18.80 -4.23
N GLU A 48 -7.67 -18.87 -2.90
CA GLU A 48 -8.53 -19.75 -2.08
C GLU A 48 -10.04 -19.48 -2.27
N ALA A 49 -10.44 -18.22 -2.48
CA ALA A 49 -11.84 -17.85 -2.67
C ALA A 49 -12.43 -18.25 -4.04
N MET A 50 -11.62 -18.66 -5.03
CA MET A 50 -12.10 -19.08 -6.35
C MET A 50 -12.27 -20.59 -6.52
N TRP A 51 -11.89 -21.38 -5.52
CA TRP A 51 -12.08 -22.85 -5.50
C TRP A 51 -13.22 -23.28 -4.57
N LEU A 52 -14.03 -22.34 -4.10
CA LEU A 52 -15.22 -22.53 -3.26
C LEU A 52 -16.50 -22.18 -4.03
#